data_AF-A0A5H2WUF7-F1
#
_entry.id   AF-A0A5H2WUF7-F1
#
_cell.length_a   1.000
_cell.length_b   1.000
_cell.length_c   1.000
_cell.angle_alpha   90.00
_cell.angle_beta   90.00
_cell.angle_gamma   90.00
#
_symmetry.space_group_name_H-M   'P 1'
#
loop_
_entity.id
_entity.type
_entity.pdbx_description
1 polymer ?
#
loop_
_entity_poly.entity_id
_entity_poly.type
_entity_poly.pdbx_seq_one_letter_code
_entity_poly.pdbx_strand_id
1 'polypeptide(L)'
;QFPSIQFAKGFMSCAEWTGVYIKDILKDLGLKPDARWMLAEGGDSSHMGRTVPIDKVLDDAMIVWGQNGEALRPEQGYPIRLLVPGWEGNLCVKWLARLEFASEPFYCKEETAKYTALTKHDGKAIQHFYANEVNSVVTSPCPEKPWTDLKKGDVVEIEGLAWSGMGTIEGVDLSFDGGKNWVEASLKGLVLPQAWTRFSFIYKYEGKPLFLS
;
A
#
# COMPACT_ATOMS: atom_id res chain seq x y z
N GLN A 1 -14.68 -11.51 -13.86
CA GLN A 1 -14.22 -10.79 -12.65
C GLN A 1 -14.55 -11.66 -11.46
N PHE A 2 -13.64 -11.74 -10.49
CA PHE A 2 -13.87 -12.53 -9.28
C PHE A 2 -14.94 -11.84 -8.43
N PRO A 3 -16.02 -12.52 -8.00
CA PRO A 3 -17.09 -11.92 -7.22
C PRO A 3 -16.67 -11.78 -5.75
N SER A 4 -15.50 -11.15 -5.54
CA SER A 4 -14.86 -11.08 -4.24
C SER A 4 -14.03 -9.83 -4.11
N ILE A 5 -14.35 -8.99 -3.13
CA ILE A 5 -13.48 -7.88 -2.73
C ILE A 5 -12.14 -8.38 -2.20
N GLN A 6 -12.13 -9.50 -1.47
CA GLN A 6 -10.91 -10.11 -0.96
C GLN A 6 -9.95 -10.44 -2.10
N PHE A 7 -10.45 -10.97 -3.21
CA PHE A 7 -9.62 -11.23 -4.38
C PHE A 7 -9.27 -9.94 -5.15
N ALA A 8 -10.23 -9.03 -5.33
CA ALA A 8 -10.05 -7.84 -6.15
C ALA A 8 -9.13 -6.78 -5.50
N LYS A 9 -9.12 -6.70 -4.17
CA LYS A 9 -8.44 -5.65 -3.40
C LYS A 9 -7.64 -6.17 -2.21
N GLY A 10 -7.65 -7.46 -1.88
CA GLY A 10 -7.05 -7.99 -0.64
C GLY A 10 -5.54 -8.26 -0.67
N PHE A 11 -4.83 -7.94 -1.76
CA PHE A 11 -3.35 -8.01 -1.80
C PHE A 11 -2.70 -6.77 -1.17
N MET A 12 -3.10 -6.49 0.06
CA MET A 12 -2.65 -5.36 0.85
C MET A 12 -2.79 -5.65 2.35
N SER A 13 -1.99 -4.97 3.15
CA SER A 13 -2.04 -5.04 4.61
C SER A 13 -1.55 -3.73 5.22
N CYS A 14 -2.05 -3.39 6.41
CA CYS A 14 -1.51 -2.33 7.24
C CYS A 14 -1.10 -2.93 8.60
N ALA A 15 0.08 -2.58 9.10
CA ALA A 15 0.64 -3.10 10.33
C ALA A 15 1.52 -2.04 11.01
N GLU A 16 1.69 -2.18 12.32
CA GLU A 16 2.76 -1.50 13.04
C GLU A 16 4.09 -2.22 12.77
N TRP A 17 5.16 -1.47 12.54
CA TRP A 17 6.48 -2.03 12.27
C TRP A 17 7.51 -1.52 13.28
N THR A 18 8.37 -2.42 13.74
CA THR A 18 9.49 -2.11 14.62
C THR A 18 10.80 -2.33 13.87
N GLY A 19 11.66 -1.33 13.88
CA GLY A 19 12.90 -1.35 13.11
C GLY A 19 13.77 -0.12 13.35
N VAL A 20 14.68 0.12 12.41
CA VAL A 20 15.55 1.29 12.37
C VAL A 20 15.45 1.96 10.99
N TYR A 21 15.44 3.30 10.96
CA TYR A 21 15.53 4.02 9.70
C TYR A 21 16.91 3.84 9.08
N ILE A 22 16.96 3.62 7.77
CA ILE A 22 18.23 3.43 7.05
C ILE A 22 19.09 4.70 7.14
N LYS A 23 18.46 5.88 7.11
CA LYS A 23 19.16 7.17 7.32
C LYS A 23 19.98 7.22 8.59
N ASP A 24 19.53 6.55 9.66
CA ASP A 24 20.24 6.55 10.95
C ASP A 24 21.48 5.64 10.90
N ILE A 25 21.40 4.51 10.21
CA ILE A 25 22.58 3.66 9.92
C ILE A 25 23.59 4.42 9.05
N LEU A 26 23.10 5.13 8.04
CA LEU A 26 23.93 5.85 7.08
C LEU A 26 24.62 7.08 7.67
N LYS A 27 24.14 7.64 8.78
CA LYS A 27 24.86 8.69 9.51
C LYS A 27 26.22 8.22 10.00
N ASP A 28 26.33 6.95 10.40
CA ASP A 28 27.57 6.38 10.93
C ASP A 28 28.48 5.83 9.82
N LEU A 29 27.89 5.18 8.81
CA LEU A 29 28.66 4.59 7.69
C LEU A 29 29.10 5.62 6.64
N GLY A 30 28.33 6.69 6.48
CA GLY A 30 28.46 7.64 5.38
C GLY A 30 27.94 7.09 4.06
N LEU A 31 27.57 8.01 3.17
CA LEU A 31 27.29 7.72 1.77
C LEU A 31 28.37 8.34 0.89
N LYS A 32 28.70 7.68 -0.22
CA LYS A 32 29.51 8.32 -1.24
C LYS A 32 28.73 9.51 -1.84
N PRO A 33 29.40 10.64 -2.18
CA PRO A 33 28.72 11.83 -2.70
C PRO A 33 27.93 11.62 -4.00
N ASP A 34 28.26 10.58 -4.76
CA ASP A 34 27.63 10.19 -6.01
C ASP A 34 26.54 9.13 -5.85
N ALA A 35 26.26 8.64 -4.63
CA ALA A 35 25.16 7.70 -4.39
C ALA A 35 23.82 8.38 -4.68
N ARG A 36 23.02 7.77 -5.57
CA ARG A 36 21.67 8.23 -5.97
C ARG A 36 20.61 7.15 -5.81
N TRP A 37 21.03 5.89 -5.74
CA TRP A 37 20.14 4.73 -5.65
C TRP A 37 20.67 3.73 -4.64
N MET A 38 19.75 2.99 -4.02
CA MET A 38 20.03 1.86 -3.15
C MET A 38 19.35 0.61 -3.73
N LEU A 39 20.11 -0.44 -4.01
CA LEU A 39 19.61 -1.78 -4.23
C LEU A 39 19.33 -2.47 -2.90
N ALA A 40 18.22 -3.19 -2.82
CA ALA A 40 17.92 -4.16 -1.79
C ALA A 40 17.74 -5.55 -2.40
N GLU A 41 18.36 -6.56 -1.79
CA GLU A 41 18.23 -7.97 -2.17
C GLU A 41 17.95 -8.85 -0.96
N GLY A 42 17.05 -9.80 -1.16
CA GLY A 42 16.72 -10.87 -0.23
C GLY A 42 17.70 -12.04 -0.35
N GLY A 43 17.75 -12.87 0.68
CA GLY A 43 18.57 -14.08 0.75
C GLY A 43 17.90 -15.33 0.16
N ASP A 44 16.68 -15.21 -0.38
CA ASP A 44 16.03 -16.29 -1.10
C ASP A 44 16.52 -16.37 -2.55
N SER A 45 16.31 -17.52 -3.22
CA SER A 45 16.86 -17.76 -4.56
C SER A 45 16.36 -16.78 -5.64
N SER A 46 15.23 -16.11 -5.42
CA SER A 46 14.74 -15.09 -6.35
C SER A 46 15.46 -13.75 -6.20
N HIS A 47 16.12 -13.52 -5.05
CA HIS A 47 16.73 -12.28 -4.58
C HIS A 47 15.78 -11.08 -4.48
N MET A 48 14.72 -11.01 -5.29
CA MET A 48 13.79 -9.87 -5.36
C MET A 48 14.50 -8.52 -5.40
N GLY A 49 15.58 -8.41 -6.19
CA GLY A 49 16.39 -7.21 -6.30
C GLY A 49 15.57 -5.99 -6.72
N ARG A 50 15.60 -4.93 -5.91
CA ARG A 50 14.85 -3.68 -6.16
C ARG A 50 15.63 -2.45 -5.78
N THR A 51 15.49 -1.42 -6.59
CA THR A 51 16.14 -0.13 -6.33
C THR A 51 15.20 0.92 -5.78
N VAL A 52 15.74 1.73 -4.87
CA VAL A 52 15.06 2.84 -4.20
C VAL A 52 15.92 4.09 -4.37
N PRO A 53 15.38 5.22 -4.88
CA PRO A 53 16.06 6.51 -4.91
C PRO A 53 16.53 6.93 -3.52
N ILE A 54 17.73 7.52 -3.44
CA ILE A 54 18.37 7.85 -2.16
C ILE A 54 17.54 8.83 -1.32
N ASP A 55 16.80 9.74 -1.96
CA ASP A 55 15.93 10.69 -1.26
C ASP A 55 14.85 9.97 -0.45
N LYS A 56 14.26 8.90 -1.01
CA LYS A 56 13.30 8.06 -0.29
C LYS A 56 13.96 7.24 0.81
N VAL A 57 15.19 6.75 0.57
CA VAL A 57 15.96 6.00 1.58
C VAL A 57 16.29 6.88 2.79
N LEU A 58 16.64 8.14 2.54
CA LEU A 58 16.99 9.12 3.57
C LEU A 58 15.78 9.75 4.26
N ASP A 59 14.58 9.60 3.70
CA ASP A 59 13.32 10.06 4.28
C ASP A 59 12.82 9.09 5.36
N ASP A 60 12.27 7.94 4.94
CA ASP A 60 11.47 7.07 5.82
C ASP A 60 11.67 5.56 5.59
N ALA A 61 12.61 5.13 4.74
CA ALA A 61 12.89 3.71 4.54
C ALA A 61 13.50 3.07 5.80
N MET A 62 13.08 1.85 6.13
CA MET A 62 13.47 1.15 7.35
C MET A 62 13.93 -0.29 7.11
N ILE A 63 14.88 -0.76 7.92
CA ILE A 63 15.10 -2.19 8.15
C ILE A 63 14.27 -2.57 9.37
N VAL A 64 13.35 -3.53 9.22
CA VAL A 64 12.39 -3.90 10.27
C VAL A 64 12.52 -5.37 10.65
N TRP A 65 12.32 -5.66 11.93
CA TRP A 65 12.37 -7.01 12.53
C TRP A 65 11.13 -7.34 13.38
N GLY A 66 10.23 -6.37 13.60
CA GLY A 66 8.97 -6.58 14.30
C GLY A 66 7.76 -6.12 13.49
N GLN A 67 6.65 -6.84 13.63
CA GLN A 67 5.36 -6.54 13.02
C GLN A 67 4.26 -6.77 14.07
N ASN A 68 3.48 -5.72 14.37
CA ASN A 68 2.43 -5.72 15.40
C ASN A 68 2.91 -6.21 16.78
N GLY A 69 4.04 -5.69 17.25
CA GLY A 69 4.62 -6.01 18.56
C GLY A 69 5.33 -7.37 18.68
N GLU A 70 5.33 -8.19 17.63
CA GLU A 70 5.99 -9.51 17.61
C GLU A 70 7.12 -9.56 16.57
N ALA A 71 8.00 -10.56 16.66
CA ALA A 71 8.99 -10.82 15.61
C ALA A 71 8.29 -11.08 14.26
N LEU A 72 8.97 -10.76 13.16
CA LEU A 72 8.45 -11.09 11.83
C LEU A 72 8.12 -12.58 11.73
N ARG A 73 7.01 -12.90 11.09
CA ARG A 73 6.73 -14.29 10.68
C ARG A 73 7.67 -14.70 9.54
N PRO A 74 7.99 -15.99 9.37
CA PRO A 74 8.83 -16.46 8.27
C PRO A 74 8.38 -15.97 6.90
N GLU A 75 7.06 -16.02 6.62
CA GLU A 75 6.46 -15.56 5.37
C GLU A 75 6.49 -14.04 5.19
N GLN A 76 6.70 -13.28 6.26
CA GLN A 76 6.83 -11.82 6.26
C GLN A 76 8.29 -11.36 6.22
N GLY A 77 9.26 -12.27 6.15
CA GLY A 77 10.67 -11.93 5.92
C GLY A 77 11.56 -12.04 7.14
N TYR A 78 11.21 -12.85 8.15
CA TYR A 78 12.09 -13.11 9.30
C TYR A 78 13.54 -13.48 8.86
N PRO A 79 14.59 -12.93 9.49
CA PRO A 79 14.55 -12.06 10.68
C PRO A 79 14.39 -10.58 10.37
N ILE A 80 14.70 -10.13 9.14
CA ILE A 80 14.68 -8.73 8.75
C ILE A 80 14.14 -8.54 7.33
N ARG A 81 13.41 -7.44 7.12
CA ARG A 81 12.98 -7.01 5.78
C ARG A 81 13.21 -5.52 5.60
N LEU A 82 13.21 -5.09 4.35
CA LEU A 82 13.05 -3.69 3.99
C LEU A 82 11.56 -3.30 4.10
N LEU A 83 11.32 -2.10 4.62
CA LEU A 83 10.04 -1.41 4.58
C LEU A 83 10.23 -0.04 3.91
N VAL A 84 9.42 0.25 2.89
CA VAL A 84 9.41 1.53 2.18
C VAL A 84 7.98 2.10 2.24
N PRO A 85 7.65 2.90 3.27
CA PRO A 85 6.29 3.38 3.49
C PRO A 85 5.69 4.10 2.28
N GLY A 86 4.42 3.81 2.00
CA GLY A 86 3.65 4.40 0.90
C GLY A 86 4.01 3.90 -0.50
N TRP A 87 5.06 3.10 -0.67
CA TRP A 87 5.47 2.58 -1.98
C TRP A 87 4.99 1.15 -2.21
N GLU A 88 5.02 0.69 -3.46
CA GLU A 88 4.57 -0.65 -3.84
C GLU A 88 5.23 -1.75 -2.99
N GLY A 89 4.45 -2.76 -2.59
CA GLY A 89 4.91 -3.82 -1.68
C GLY A 89 6.08 -4.66 -2.22
N ASN A 90 6.29 -4.65 -3.54
CA ASN A 90 7.42 -5.30 -4.20
C ASN A 90 8.79 -4.69 -3.81
N LEU A 91 8.86 -3.43 -3.39
CA LEU A 91 10.10 -2.78 -2.91
C LEU A 91 10.44 -3.18 -1.48
N CYS A 92 9.47 -3.66 -0.72
CA CYS A 92 9.67 -4.08 0.66
C CYS A 92 10.28 -5.49 0.70
N VAL A 93 11.53 -5.62 0.23
CA VAL A 93 12.26 -6.89 0.08
C VAL A 93 12.33 -7.66 1.39
N LYS A 94 11.88 -8.92 1.37
CA LYS A 94 11.86 -9.84 2.51
C LYS A 94 13.17 -10.61 2.61
N TRP A 95 13.47 -11.14 3.80
CA TRP A 95 14.69 -11.90 4.08
C TRP A 95 15.93 -11.11 3.66
N LEU A 96 15.96 -9.82 4.01
CA LEU A 96 16.92 -8.85 3.50
C LEU A 96 18.36 -9.31 3.80
N ALA A 97 19.16 -9.43 2.74
CA ALA A 97 20.53 -9.93 2.81
C ALA A 97 21.56 -8.87 2.39
N ARG A 98 21.21 -7.95 1.50
CA ARG A 98 22.16 -6.97 0.96
C ARG A 98 21.50 -5.64 0.66
N LEU A 99 22.18 -4.57 1.06
CA LEU A 99 21.94 -3.20 0.58
C LEU A 99 23.20 -2.72 -0.15
N GLU A 100 23.06 -2.20 -1.36
CA GLU A 100 24.17 -1.64 -2.14
C GLU A 100 23.79 -0.25 -2.68
N PHE A 101 24.72 0.70 -2.64
CA PHE A 101 24.48 2.08 -3.08
C PHE A 101 25.27 2.38 -4.35
N ALA A 102 24.61 2.97 -5.34
CA ALA A 102 25.17 3.29 -6.64
C ALA A 102 24.69 4.65 -7.17
N SER A 103 25.36 5.14 -8.22
CA SER A 103 25.00 6.39 -8.90
C SER A 103 23.81 6.24 -9.85
N GLU A 104 23.53 5.01 -10.29
CA GLU A 104 22.46 4.65 -11.23
C GLU A 104 21.60 3.51 -10.66
N PRO A 105 20.35 3.34 -11.10
CA PRO A 105 19.57 2.17 -10.72
C PRO A 105 20.18 0.91 -11.32
N PHE A 106 19.91 -0.23 -10.70
CA PHE A 106 20.53 -1.52 -11.03
C PHE A 106 19.80 -2.26 -12.16
N TYR A 107 18.61 -1.80 -12.54
CA TYR A 107 17.79 -2.36 -13.62
C TYR A 107 17.52 -3.85 -13.42
N CYS A 108 17.18 -4.24 -12.20
CA CYS A 108 16.84 -5.61 -11.88
C CYS A 108 15.63 -6.11 -12.70
N LYS A 109 15.49 -7.44 -12.83
CA LYS A 109 14.35 -8.05 -13.53
C LYS A 109 13.00 -7.53 -13.02
N GLU A 110 12.88 -7.34 -11.71
CA GLU A 110 11.64 -6.94 -11.02
C GLU A 110 11.35 -5.41 -11.11
N GLU A 111 12.12 -4.65 -11.90
CA GLU A 111 11.85 -3.23 -12.19
C GLU A 111 12.02 -2.89 -13.69
N THR A 112 12.33 -3.89 -14.51
CA THR A 112 12.45 -3.76 -15.97
C THR A 112 11.42 -4.64 -16.69
N ALA A 113 11.45 -5.95 -16.44
CA ALA A 113 10.53 -6.93 -17.04
C ALA A 113 9.21 -7.06 -16.29
N LYS A 114 9.22 -6.77 -14.98
CA LYS A 114 8.05 -6.75 -14.10
C LYS A 114 7.88 -5.37 -13.48
N TYR A 115 6.68 -5.11 -12.97
CA TYR A 115 6.33 -3.85 -12.29
C TYR A 115 6.65 -2.62 -13.14
N THR A 116 6.45 -2.77 -14.45
CA THR A 116 6.45 -1.69 -15.43
C THR A 116 5.04 -1.55 -16.00
N ALA A 117 4.61 -0.32 -16.27
CA ALA A 117 3.27 -0.05 -16.77
C ALA A 117 3.31 0.27 -18.26
N LEU A 118 2.79 -0.64 -19.09
CA LEU A 118 2.72 -0.44 -20.54
C LEU A 118 1.74 0.70 -20.88
N THR A 119 2.20 1.68 -21.64
CA THR A 119 1.38 2.77 -22.16
C THR A 119 0.60 2.29 -23.38
N LYS A 120 -0.67 2.69 -23.47
CA LYS A 120 -1.58 2.23 -24.55
C LYS A 120 -1.23 2.80 -25.93
N HIS A 121 -0.45 3.87 -26.00
CA HIS A 121 -0.33 4.70 -27.21
C HIS A 121 0.94 4.44 -28.02
N ASP A 122 2.07 4.13 -27.37
CA ASP A 122 3.37 4.04 -28.04
C ASP A 122 4.17 2.76 -27.69
N GLY A 123 3.56 1.83 -26.95
CA GLY A 123 4.18 0.55 -26.59
C GLY A 123 5.38 0.69 -25.65
N LYS A 124 5.59 1.88 -25.07
CA LYS A 124 6.61 2.11 -24.04
C LYS A 124 6.09 1.67 -22.68
N ALA A 125 7.00 1.48 -21.73
CA ALA A 125 6.63 1.18 -20.37
C ALA A 125 7.14 2.26 -19.44
N ILE A 126 6.30 2.67 -18.49
CA ILE A 126 6.70 3.51 -17.36
C ILE A 126 7.43 2.60 -16.37
N GLN A 127 8.61 3.04 -15.94
CA GLN A 127 9.39 2.42 -14.88
C GLN A 127 9.35 3.30 -13.64
N HIS A 128 9.64 2.73 -12.48
CA HIS A 128 9.89 3.47 -11.24
C HIS A 128 8.73 4.37 -10.76
N PHE A 129 7.47 4.01 -11.05
CA PHE A 129 6.26 4.68 -10.54
C PHE A 129 5.89 4.12 -9.15
N TYR A 130 6.80 4.25 -8.20
CA TYR A 130 6.76 3.43 -6.97
C TYR A 130 5.71 3.83 -5.93
N ALA A 131 5.30 5.10 -5.87
CA ALA A 131 4.36 5.55 -4.85
C ALA A 131 2.96 5.02 -5.17
N ASN A 132 2.30 4.40 -4.19
CA ASN A 132 0.91 3.99 -4.36
C ASN A 132 0.02 5.24 -4.43
N GLU A 133 -0.78 5.34 -5.49
CA GLU A 133 -1.79 6.40 -5.60
C GLU A 133 -2.88 6.25 -4.53
N VAL A 134 -3.65 7.32 -4.36
CA VAL A 134 -4.84 7.29 -3.50
C VAL A 134 -5.86 6.27 -4.03
N ASN A 135 -6.43 5.49 -3.12
CA ASN A 135 -7.47 4.53 -3.46
C ASN A 135 -8.38 4.29 -2.26
N SER A 136 -9.54 3.71 -2.53
CA SER A 136 -10.49 3.31 -1.49
C SER A 136 -11.28 2.08 -1.91
N VAL A 137 -11.92 1.44 -0.94
CA VAL A 137 -12.89 0.38 -1.19
C VAL A 137 -13.89 0.26 -0.05
N VAL A 138 -15.17 0.07 -0.39
CA VAL A 138 -16.21 -0.32 0.55
C VAL A 138 -16.03 -1.80 0.91
N THR A 139 -15.77 -2.08 2.18
CA THR A 139 -15.56 -3.44 2.72
C THR A 139 -16.85 -4.08 3.25
N SER A 140 -17.85 -3.27 3.59
CA SER A 140 -19.20 -3.72 3.96
C SER A 140 -20.21 -2.65 3.55
N PRO A 141 -21.28 -2.98 2.80
CA PRO A 141 -21.54 -4.28 2.19
C PRO A 141 -20.56 -4.60 1.06
N CYS A 142 -20.35 -5.88 0.78
CA CYS A 142 -19.51 -6.36 -0.33
C CYS A 142 -20.08 -7.67 -0.90
N PRO A 143 -19.61 -8.15 -2.07
CA PRO A 143 -20.12 -9.39 -2.66
C PRO A 143 -20.10 -10.61 -1.73
N GLU A 144 -19.10 -10.71 -0.84
CA GLU A 144 -18.98 -11.80 0.14
C GLU A 144 -19.85 -11.60 1.40
N LYS A 145 -20.31 -10.37 1.64
CA LYS A 145 -21.19 -10.00 2.75
C LYS A 145 -22.33 -9.13 2.23
N PRO A 146 -23.21 -9.70 1.37
CA PRO A 146 -24.31 -8.94 0.79
C PRO A 146 -25.36 -8.63 1.85
N TRP A 147 -26.08 -7.53 1.66
CA TRP A 147 -27.30 -7.26 2.40
C TRP A 147 -28.45 -8.04 1.76
N THR A 148 -28.94 -9.09 2.42
CA THR A 148 -29.99 -9.98 1.89
C THR A 148 -31.39 -9.66 2.42
N ASP A 149 -31.49 -9.11 3.64
CA ASP A 149 -32.76 -9.08 4.38
C ASP A 149 -33.15 -7.68 4.91
N LEU A 150 -32.66 -6.62 4.26
CA LEU A 150 -32.97 -5.24 4.68
C LEU A 150 -34.40 -4.85 4.33
N LYS A 151 -35.09 -4.29 5.33
CA LYS A 151 -36.41 -3.67 5.21
C LYS A 151 -36.26 -2.17 5.08
N LYS A 152 -37.19 -1.54 4.36
CA LYS A 152 -37.25 -0.08 4.26
C LYS A 152 -37.32 0.53 5.66
N GLY A 153 -36.42 1.45 5.96
CA GLY A 153 -36.29 2.11 7.25
C GLY A 153 -35.20 1.53 8.15
N ASP A 154 -34.66 0.34 7.83
CA ASP A 154 -33.52 -0.23 8.55
C ASP A 154 -32.32 0.71 8.46
N VAL A 155 -31.58 0.82 9.55
CA VAL A 155 -30.37 1.63 9.63
C VAL A 155 -29.18 0.70 9.59
N VAL A 156 -28.30 0.92 8.62
CA VAL A 156 -27.11 0.12 8.36
C VAL A 156 -25.89 1.00 8.30
N GLU A 157 -24.74 0.41 8.60
CA GLU A 157 -23.46 1.07 8.45
C GLU A 157 -22.75 0.56 7.20
N ILE A 158 -22.27 1.49 6.39
CA ILE A 158 -21.38 1.23 5.26
C ILE A 158 -19.98 1.53 5.74
N GLU A 159 -19.05 0.61 5.55
CA GLU A 159 -17.67 0.73 6.03
C GLU A 159 -16.67 0.40 4.94
N GLY A 160 -15.55 1.11 4.93
CA GLY A 160 -14.49 0.85 3.98
C GLY A 160 -13.11 1.31 4.43
N LEU A 161 -12.14 1.11 3.55
CA LEU A 161 -10.76 1.51 3.74
C LEU A 161 -10.37 2.50 2.65
N ALA A 162 -9.63 3.54 3.01
CA ALA A 162 -8.95 4.43 2.10
C ALA A 162 -7.46 4.50 2.47
N TRP A 163 -6.60 4.71 1.48
CA TRP A 163 -5.16 4.83 1.69
C TRP A 163 -4.52 5.68 0.60
N SER A 164 -3.35 6.25 0.88
CA SER A 164 -2.52 6.98 -0.07
C SER A 164 -1.05 6.77 0.28
N GLY A 165 -0.21 6.51 -0.73
CA GLY A 165 1.24 6.48 -0.57
C GLY A 165 1.89 7.87 -0.40
N MET A 166 1.10 8.93 -0.57
CA MET A 166 1.56 10.32 -0.62
C MET A 166 1.25 11.10 0.67
N GLY A 167 0.59 10.51 1.66
CA GLY A 167 0.25 11.20 2.90
C GLY A 167 -0.96 10.60 3.64
N THR A 168 -1.69 11.46 4.33
CA THR A 168 -2.93 11.14 5.06
C THR A 168 -4.16 11.23 4.15
N ILE A 169 -5.22 10.51 4.50
CA ILE A 169 -6.53 10.68 3.86
C ILE A 169 -7.22 11.91 4.47
N GLU A 170 -7.66 12.84 3.62
CA GLU A 170 -8.36 14.05 4.06
C GLU A 170 -9.89 13.88 4.12
N GLY A 171 -10.43 13.01 3.25
CA GLY A 171 -11.87 12.72 3.19
C GLY A 171 -12.15 11.53 2.29
N VAL A 172 -13.36 10.99 2.40
CA VAL A 172 -13.87 9.94 1.52
C VAL A 172 -15.31 10.28 1.21
N ASP A 173 -15.63 10.38 -0.09
CA ASP A 173 -17.00 10.53 -0.54
C ASP A 173 -17.59 9.19 -0.94
N LEU A 174 -18.88 9.01 -0.69
CA LEU A 174 -19.67 7.87 -1.11
C LEU A 174 -20.79 8.32 -2.05
N SER A 175 -21.00 7.53 -3.09
CA SER A 175 -22.15 7.65 -3.96
C SER A 175 -23.08 6.45 -3.80
N PHE A 176 -24.38 6.71 -3.92
CA PHE A 176 -25.44 5.70 -3.86
C PHE A 176 -26.14 5.49 -5.21
N ASP A 177 -25.75 6.24 -6.23
CA ASP A 177 -26.40 6.31 -7.54
C ASP A 177 -25.42 6.14 -8.72
N GLY A 178 -24.27 5.52 -8.45
CA GLY A 178 -23.27 5.17 -9.45
C GLY A 178 -22.38 6.33 -9.88
N GLY A 179 -22.18 7.32 -9.00
CA GLY A 179 -21.19 8.39 -9.11
C GLY A 179 -21.78 9.73 -9.53
N LYS A 180 -23.11 9.91 -9.45
CA LYS A 180 -23.77 11.16 -9.87
C LYS A 180 -23.86 12.14 -8.72
N ASN A 181 -24.12 11.65 -7.51
CA ASN A 181 -24.18 12.46 -6.30
C ASN A 181 -23.32 11.84 -5.20
N TRP A 182 -22.66 12.71 -4.44
CA TRP A 182 -21.68 12.33 -3.43
C TRP A 182 -22.07 12.88 -2.07
N VAL A 183 -21.81 12.09 -1.03
CA VAL A 183 -21.89 12.52 0.36
C VAL A 183 -20.62 12.13 1.08
N GLU A 184 -20.14 13.01 1.94
CA GLU A 184 -18.92 12.78 2.70
C GLU A 184 -19.16 11.71 3.78
N ALA A 185 -18.29 10.72 3.83
CA ALA A 185 -18.24 9.69 4.87
C ALA A 185 -17.37 10.14 6.04
N SER A 186 -17.71 9.67 7.24
CA SER A 186 -16.90 9.96 8.44
C SER A 186 -15.66 9.09 8.47
N LEU A 187 -14.48 9.69 8.63
CA LEU A 187 -13.26 8.96 8.94
C LEU A 187 -13.31 8.42 10.37
N LYS A 188 -12.82 7.19 10.57
CA LYS A 188 -12.84 6.45 11.85
C LYS A 188 -11.42 6.14 12.32
N GLY A 189 -11.15 6.42 13.59
CA GLY A 189 -9.88 6.09 14.23
C GLY A 189 -8.76 7.08 13.90
N LEU A 190 -7.51 6.60 13.91
CA LEU A 190 -6.34 7.42 13.58
C LEU A 190 -6.21 7.58 12.06
N VAL A 191 -5.92 8.79 11.63
CA VAL A 191 -5.54 9.12 10.25
C VAL A 191 -4.03 9.33 10.24
N LEU A 192 -3.29 8.31 9.80
CA LEU A 192 -1.82 8.32 9.77
C LEU A 192 -1.33 8.39 8.32
N PRO A 193 -0.18 9.05 8.06
CA PRO A 193 0.39 9.10 6.72
C PRO A 193 0.76 7.70 6.26
N GLN A 194 0.48 7.39 4.98
CA GLN A 194 0.85 6.12 4.33
C GLN A 194 0.27 4.86 5.02
N ALA A 195 -0.78 5.03 5.81
CA ALA A 195 -1.51 3.96 6.48
C ALA A 195 -2.96 3.91 5.99
N TRP A 196 -3.65 2.82 6.31
CA TRP A 196 -5.08 2.73 6.07
C TRP A 196 -5.86 3.66 6.98
N THR A 197 -6.85 4.33 6.40
CA THR A 197 -7.87 5.08 7.12
C THR A 197 -9.21 4.37 6.94
N ARG A 198 -9.86 4.02 8.06
CA ARG A 198 -11.22 3.48 8.04
C ARG A 198 -12.19 4.63 7.81
N PHE A 199 -13.22 4.41 7.02
CA PHE A 199 -14.36 5.35 6.92
C PHE A 199 -15.67 4.61 7.14
N SER A 200 -16.72 5.34 7.53
CA SER A 200 -18.08 4.81 7.50
C SER A 200 -19.15 5.86 7.25
N PHE A 201 -20.34 5.36 6.90
CA PHE A 201 -21.54 6.16 6.71
C PHE A 201 -22.77 5.41 7.21
N ILE A 202 -23.60 6.06 8.03
CA ILE A 202 -24.85 5.50 8.52
C ILE A 202 -25.95 5.78 7.49
N TYR A 203 -26.48 4.73 6.88
CA TYR A 203 -27.48 4.81 5.83
C TYR A 203 -28.83 4.26 6.32
N LYS A 204 -29.90 5.00 6.08
CA LYS A 204 -31.27 4.52 6.28
C LYS A 204 -31.79 3.92 4.98
N TYR A 205 -31.96 2.61 4.93
CA TYR A 205 -32.32 1.90 3.72
C TYR A 205 -33.70 2.32 3.19
N GLU A 206 -33.76 2.76 1.94
CA GLU A 206 -35.00 3.27 1.33
C GLU A 206 -35.88 2.20 0.65
N GLY A 207 -35.45 0.93 0.67
CA GLY A 207 -36.15 -0.16 -0.02
C GLY A 207 -35.86 -0.24 -1.51
N LYS A 208 -34.75 0.34 -1.99
CA LYS A 208 -34.35 0.35 -3.40
C LYS A 208 -32.90 -0.12 -3.55
N PRO A 209 -32.52 -0.73 -4.68
CA PRO A 209 -31.13 -1.04 -4.98
C PRO A 209 -30.23 0.19 -4.87
N LEU A 210 -29.02 0.00 -4.34
CA LEU A 210 -27.99 1.03 -4.23
C LEU A 210 -26.87 0.73 -5.22
N PHE A 211 -26.40 1.77 -5.90
CA PHE A 211 -25.21 1.70 -6.75
C PHE A 211 -24.06 2.35 -6.01
N LEU A 212 -23.43 1.57 -5.13
CA LEU A 212 -22.32 2.03 -4.30
C LEU A 212 -21.06 2.22 -5.13
N SER A 213 -20.46 3.40 -5.01
CA SER A 213 -19.18 3.77 -5.61
C SER A 213 -18.42 4.72 -4.70
#